data_AF-A0A966EI94-F1
#
_entry.id   AF-A0A966EI94-F1
#
_cell.length_a   1.000
_cell.length_b   1.000
_cell.length_c   1.000
_cell.angle_alpha   90.00
_cell.angle_beta   90.00
_cell.angle_gamma   90.00
#
_symmetry.space_group_name_H-M   'P 1'
#
loop_
_entity.id
_entity.type
_entity.pdbx_description
1 polymer ?
#
loop_
_entity_poly.entity_id
_entity_poly.type
_entity_poly.pdbx_seq_one_letter_code
_entity_poly.pdbx_strand_id
1 'polypeptide(L)'
;MKSILLKLVTLITVFGSFSLSVHAQIPDPAFYFDFEGDSGDTVVDKGINGNDGIVTRPGQTTLGDEGAPGGSTPATGASFSDGLIEVSTIDVSSIVSQDGSYTLSVWLKPTDLNGDKFFFGQTSQGIHNGIRNGGFLHQAHWGADTNGATNLNNYLNNDDDGWIHAAWTYDGASDTGKIYLDGNIDWEGNKNPPNGSGNLIIGGRDGGGYGYVGLADDIAMWDEVLSDGAIEELANGASPSGASQEDDDEDGLPDSYEERLVDNLEDLNGNGVGPGPGSGTGDFDGDGLTDLDEYEETRTNPIKKDTDEDGLSDGVETNTGEWVSINSTGTDPLNADSDNDNLLDGVENPDLPYSEDDPEDQP
;
A
#
# COMPACT_ATOMS: atom_id res chain seq x y z
N MET A 1 4.85 -64.42 -41.42
CA MET A 1 4.14 -63.97 -40.21
C MET A 1 4.49 -62.50 -40.00
N LYS A 2 3.48 -61.63 -39.85
CA LYS A 2 3.61 -60.17 -39.88
C LYS A 2 4.55 -59.68 -38.76
N SER A 3 5.55 -58.88 -39.13
CA SER A 3 6.36 -58.07 -38.20
C SER A 3 5.53 -56.84 -37.83
N ILE A 4 5.27 -56.65 -36.53
CA ILE A 4 4.60 -55.46 -35.99
C ILE A 4 5.70 -54.49 -35.57
N LEU A 5 5.73 -53.35 -36.25
CA LEU A 5 6.58 -52.19 -35.96
C LEU A 5 6.02 -51.49 -34.72
N LEU A 6 6.75 -51.52 -33.60
CA LEU A 6 6.41 -50.76 -32.40
C LEU A 6 6.88 -49.30 -32.63
N LYS A 7 5.94 -48.38 -32.86
CA LYS A 7 6.22 -46.94 -32.86
C LYS A 7 6.42 -46.50 -31.41
N LEU A 8 7.63 -46.03 -31.10
CA LEU A 8 7.94 -45.32 -29.87
C LEU A 8 7.28 -43.93 -29.96
N VAL A 9 6.27 -43.66 -29.14
CA VAL A 9 5.74 -42.32 -28.94
C VAL A 9 6.54 -41.70 -27.80
N THR A 10 7.41 -40.75 -28.13
CA THR A 10 8.06 -39.89 -27.14
C THR A 10 7.00 -38.90 -26.64
N LEU A 11 6.53 -39.10 -25.42
CA LEU A 11 5.74 -38.10 -24.71
C LEU A 11 6.71 -37.01 -24.25
N ILE A 12 6.72 -35.88 -24.94
CA ILE A 12 7.39 -34.66 -24.45
C ILE A 12 6.43 -34.06 -23.43
N THR A 13 6.69 -34.29 -22.15
CA THR A 13 6.05 -33.53 -21.08
C THR A 13 6.73 -32.16 -21.05
N VAL A 14 6.04 -31.14 -21.55
CA VAL A 14 6.40 -29.74 -21.29
C VAL A 14 5.96 -29.47 -19.87
N PHE A 15 6.91 -29.42 -18.93
CA PHE A 15 6.66 -28.78 -17.63
C PHE A 15 6.76 -27.28 -17.89
N GLY A 16 5.62 -26.62 -18.07
CA GLY A 16 5.52 -25.20 -17.77
C GLY A 16 5.79 -25.05 -16.29
N SER A 17 6.77 -24.24 -15.93
CA SER A 17 6.96 -23.78 -14.55
C SER A 17 5.77 -22.89 -14.21
N PHE A 18 4.74 -23.46 -13.59
CA PHE A 18 3.84 -22.66 -12.76
C PHE A 18 4.66 -22.26 -11.54
N SER A 19 4.96 -20.97 -11.43
CA SER A 19 5.33 -20.38 -10.14
C SER A 19 4.02 -20.35 -9.36
N LEU A 20 3.92 -21.10 -8.26
CA LEU A 20 2.94 -20.74 -7.24
C LEU A 20 3.48 -19.44 -6.64
N SER A 21 2.81 -18.32 -6.86
CA SER A 21 3.03 -17.15 -6.00
C SER A 21 2.52 -17.56 -4.63
N VAL A 22 3.43 -17.75 -3.68
CA VAL A 22 3.05 -17.90 -2.28
C VAL A 22 3.09 -16.48 -1.75
N HIS A 23 1.94 -15.83 -1.71
CA HIS A 23 1.79 -14.52 -1.09
C HIS A 23 2.35 -14.57 0.36
N ALA A 24 2.85 -13.44 0.86
CA ALA A 24 3.51 -13.40 2.17
C ALA A 24 2.49 -13.15 3.29
N GLN A 25 2.18 -14.18 4.10
CA GLN A 25 1.18 -14.07 5.17
C GLN A 25 1.37 -12.82 6.07
N ILE A 26 0.29 -12.05 6.24
CA ILE A 26 0.21 -10.93 7.19
C ILE A 26 -0.48 -11.45 8.47
N PRO A 27 0.19 -11.46 9.63
CA PRO A 27 -0.41 -11.86 10.90
C PRO A 27 -1.39 -10.79 11.42
N ASP A 28 -2.23 -11.14 12.39
CA ASP A 28 -3.15 -10.18 13.00
C ASP A 28 -2.38 -9.02 13.68
N PRO A 29 -2.76 -7.76 13.44
CA PRO A 29 -2.09 -6.62 14.03
C PRO A 29 -2.52 -6.41 15.48
N ALA A 30 -1.67 -5.73 16.23
CA ALA A 30 -2.02 -5.21 17.55
C ALA A 30 -3.19 -4.23 17.47
N PHE A 31 -3.25 -3.41 16.42
CA PHE A 31 -4.41 -2.61 16.03
C PHE A 31 -4.36 -2.29 14.54
N TYR A 32 -5.51 -1.98 13.97
CA TYR A 32 -5.65 -1.45 12.61
C TYR A 32 -6.74 -0.36 12.58
N PHE A 33 -6.38 0.83 12.11
CA PHE A 33 -7.28 1.97 11.92
C PHE A 33 -7.40 2.29 10.44
N ASP A 34 -8.58 1.99 9.90
CA ASP A 34 -8.98 2.22 8.49
C ASP A 34 -9.81 3.51 8.32
N PHE A 35 -10.23 4.12 9.43
CA PHE A 35 -11.12 5.29 9.51
C PHE A 35 -12.50 5.15 8.88
N GLU A 36 -12.85 3.99 8.34
CA GLU A 36 -14.12 3.75 7.65
C GLU A 36 -15.32 3.82 8.61
N GLY A 37 -16.13 4.85 8.38
CA GLY A 37 -17.30 5.16 9.21
C GLY A 37 -16.96 5.80 10.57
N ASP A 38 -15.68 6.12 10.82
CA ASP A 38 -15.26 6.77 12.06
C ASP A 38 -15.61 8.26 12.05
N SER A 39 -15.99 8.77 13.23
CA SER A 39 -16.30 10.18 13.41
C SER A 39 -16.21 10.59 14.88
N GLY A 40 -16.01 11.89 15.11
CA GLY A 40 -15.82 12.42 16.46
C GLY A 40 -14.42 12.14 16.99
N ASP A 41 -14.32 11.68 18.24
CA ASP A 41 -13.05 11.60 18.96
C ASP A 41 -12.54 10.15 19.17
N THR A 42 -13.21 9.16 18.60
CA THR A 42 -12.85 7.73 18.74
C THR A 42 -12.53 7.17 17.36
N VAL A 43 -11.40 6.47 17.28
CA VAL A 43 -10.96 5.70 16.12
C VAL A 43 -11.09 4.24 16.49
N VAL A 44 -11.87 3.48 15.73
CA VAL A 44 -12.19 2.09 16.06
C VAL A 44 -11.06 1.18 15.60
N ASP A 45 -10.56 0.31 16.48
CA ASP A 45 -9.68 -0.78 16.06
C ASP A 45 -10.50 -1.82 15.28
N LYS A 46 -10.19 -1.99 14.00
CA LYS A 46 -10.79 -3.00 13.14
C LYS A 46 -10.13 -4.38 13.29
N GLY A 47 -8.97 -4.42 13.92
CA GLY A 47 -8.31 -5.66 14.30
C GLY A 47 -9.06 -6.41 15.42
N ILE A 48 -8.61 -7.62 15.70
CA ILE A 48 -9.28 -8.52 16.65
C ILE A 48 -9.11 -8.12 18.13
N ASN A 49 -8.28 -7.13 18.42
CA ASN A 49 -7.83 -6.81 19.79
C ASN A 49 -8.62 -5.68 20.46
N GLY A 50 -9.35 -4.86 19.70
CA GLY A 50 -10.19 -3.78 20.23
C GLY A 50 -9.39 -2.65 20.90
N ASN A 51 -8.20 -2.37 20.40
CA ASN A 51 -7.31 -1.31 20.85
C ASN A 51 -7.68 0.05 20.25
N ASP A 52 -8.90 0.52 20.52
CA ASP A 52 -9.43 1.78 19.99
C ASP A 52 -8.50 2.97 20.30
N GLY A 53 -8.35 3.85 19.31
CA GLY A 53 -7.65 5.12 19.42
C GLY A 53 -8.58 6.24 19.92
N ILE A 54 -8.00 7.21 20.64
CA ILE A 54 -8.71 8.42 21.06
C ILE A 54 -8.03 9.65 20.45
N VAL A 55 -8.80 10.44 19.71
CA VAL A 55 -8.35 11.76 19.22
C VAL A 55 -8.26 12.70 20.41
N THR A 56 -7.04 13.08 20.78
CA THR A 56 -6.77 13.98 21.92
C THR A 56 -6.64 15.45 21.50
N ARG A 57 -6.55 15.71 20.19
CA ARG A 57 -6.50 17.05 19.58
C ARG A 57 -7.55 17.18 18.46
N PRO A 58 -8.85 17.23 18.79
CA PRO A 58 -9.93 17.25 17.80
C PRO A 58 -9.97 18.52 16.93
N GLY A 59 -9.29 19.59 17.35
CA GLY A 59 -9.12 20.79 16.51
C GLY A 59 -7.99 20.68 15.48
N GLN A 60 -7.22 19.59 15.52
CA GLN A 60 -6.03 19.36 14.69
C GLN A 60 -6.04 17.96 14.03
N THR A 61 -7.10 17.17 14.28
CA THR A 61 -7.27 15.80 13.77
C THR A 61 -8.71 15.67 13.30
N THR A 62 -8.91 15.36 12.03
CA THR A 62 -10.23 15.15 11.43
C THR A 62 -10.30 13.71 10.93
N LEU A 63 -11.34 12.98 11.30
CA LEU A 63 -11.63 11.63 10.78
C LEU A 63 -12.64 11.74 9.65
N GLY A 64 -12.61 10.79 8.71
CA GLY A 64 -13.54 10.76 7.58
C GLY A 64 -13.13 11.70 6.43
N ASP A 65 -11.85 12.02 6.31
CA ASP A 65 -11.30 12.78 5.18
C ASP A 65 -10.95 11.84 4.02
N GLU A 66 -10.31 12.32 2.95
CA GLU A 66 -9.84 11.47 1.83
C GLU A 66 -8.95 10.31 2.32
N GLY A 67 -9.25 9.10 1.86
CA GLY A 67 -8.47 7.87 2.09
C GLY A 67 -7.45 7.61 0.99
N ALA A 68 -6.55 6.66 1.22
CA ALA A 68 -5.51 6.27 0.27
C ALA A 68 -6.11 5.39 -0.84
N PRO A 69 -6.08 5.80 -2.12
CA PRO A 69 -6.73 5.05 -3.21
C PRO A 69 -6.11 3.67 -3.44
N GLY A 70 -4.78 3.54 -3.27
CA GLY A 70 -4.07 2.24 -3.29
C GLY A 70 -4.10 1.48 -1.96
N GLY A 71 -4.72 2.05 -0.93
CA GLY A 71 -4.89 1.43 0.38
C GLY A 71 -5.94 0.32 0.38
N SER A 72 -6.01 -0.39 1.49
CA SER A 72 -6.99 -1.46 1.65
C SER A 72 -8.41 -0.96 1.85
N THR A 73 -8.56 0.26 2.36
CA THR A 73 -9.83 0.97 2.62
C THR A 73 -9.77 2.41 2.10
N PRO A 74 -10.06 2.65 0.81
CA PRO A 74 -9.76 3.93 0.17
C PRO A 74 -10.80 5.03 0.42
N ALA A 75 -11.93 4.73 1.06
CA ALA A 75 -13.06 5.66 1.05
C ALA A 75 -12.86 6.82 2.03
N THR A 76 -12.28 6.56 3.20
CA THR A 76 -11.96 7.61 4.16
C THR A 76 -10.69 7.36 4.95
N GLY A 77 -9.89 8.42 5.14
CA GLY A 77 -8.75 8.46 6.04
C GLY A 77 -8.89 9.52 7.14
N ALA A 78 -7.74 9.95 7.67
CA ALA A 78 -7.64 10.98 8.70
C ALA A 78 -6.68 12.11 8.32
N SER A 79 -7.08 13.35 8.58
CA SER A 79 -6.28 14.56 8.35
C SER A 79 -5.63 15.05 9.64
N PHE A 80 -4.34 15.32 9.58
CA PHE A 80 -3.53 15.80 10.70
C PHE A 80 -2.95 17.19 10.41
N SER A 81 -3.01 18.06 11.41
CA SER A 81 -2.34 19.37 11.43
C SER A 81 -1.59 19.55 12.75
N ASP A 82 -0.60 18.69 12.99
CA ASP A 82 -0.04 18.41 14.33
C ASP A 82 -1.12 17.80 15.26
N GLY A 83 -1.97 16.96 14.65
CA GLY A 83 -3.00 16.16 15.30
C GLY A 83 -2.44 15.04 16.17
N LEU A 84 -3.28 14.41 16.97
CA LEU A 84 -2.81 13.37 17.90
C LEU A 84 -3.93 12.38 18.24
N ILE A 85 -3.65 11.11 17.97
CA ILE A 85 -4.43 9.97 18.45
C ILE A 85 -3.59 9.24 19.49
N GLU A 86 -4.19 8.89 20.63
CA GLU A 86 -3.55 8.08 21.67
C GLU A 86 -4.18 6.70 21.69
N VAL A 87 -3.35 5.65 21.57
CA VAL A 87 -3.78 4.25 21.68
C VAL A 87 -3.46 3.77 23.09
N SER A 88 -4.24 4.27 24.05
CA SER A 88 -3.93 4.15 25.49
C SER A 88 -3.91 2.70 26.03
N THR A 89 -4.47 1.75 25.29
CA THR A 89 -4.44 0.32 25.62
C THR A 89 -3.11 -0.35 25.26
N ILE A 90 -2.33 0.25 24.34
CA ILE A 90 -1.01 -0.25 23.95
C ILE A 90 0.05 0.45 24.78
N ASP A 91 0.58 -0.26 25.77
CA ASP A 91 1.79 0.12 26.50
C ASP A 91 3.01 -0.44 25.76
N VAL A 92 3.94 0.42 25.36
CA VAL A 92 5.10 0.03 24.53
C VAL A 92 6.22 -0.66 25.30
N SER A 93 6.04 -0.93 26.61
CA SER A 93 7.08 -1.50 27.49
C SER A 93 7.69 -2.82 27.00
N SER A 94 6.93 -3.69 26.33
CA SER A 94 7.44 -4.92 25.71
C SER A 94 8.36 -4.62 24.52
N ILE A 95 8.03 -3.59 23.75
CA ILE A 95 8.72 -3.20 22.52
C ILE A 95 9.99 -2.41 22.81
N VAL A 96 9.97 -1.52 23.81
CA VAL A 96 11.15 -0.77 24.26
C VAL A 96 12.07 -1.57 25.19
N SER A 97 11.78 -2.86 25.37
CA SER A 97 12.68 -3.79 26.06
C SER A 97 13.81 -4.24 25.11
N GLN A 98 14.90 -4.78 25.66
CA GLN A 98 16.10 -5.09 24.88
C GLN A 98 15.86 -6.07 23.72
N ASP A 99 14.91 -7.00 23.88
CA ASP A 99 14.59 -8.03 22.87
C ASP A 99 13.23 -7.74 22.19
N GLY A 100 12.66 -6.56 22.40
CA GLY A 100 11.37 -6.17 21.82
C GLY A 100 11.49 -5.85 20.34
N SER A 101 10.50 -6.28 19.56
CA SER A 101 10.43 -6.05 18.11
C SER A 101 9.13 -5.35 17.74
N TYR A 102 9.09 -4.71 16.59
CA TYR A 102 7.86 -4.11 16.07
C TYR A 102 7.86 -4.00 14.55
N THR A 103 6.64 -3.87 14.01
CA THR A 103 6.35 -3.32 12.68
C THR A 103 5.32 -2.21 12.82
N LEU A 104 5.51 -1.10 12.11
CA LEU A 104 4.59 0.02 12.03
C LEU A 104 4.38 0.35 10.54
N SER A 105 3.14 0.44 10.09
CA SER A 105 2.78 0.69 8.67
C SER A 105 1.63 1.69 8.60
N VAL A 106 1.65 2.51 7.54
CA VAL A 106 0.68 3.57 7.29
C VAL A 106 0.77 4.04 5.85
N TRP A 107 -0.37 4.42 5.27
CA TRP A 107 -0.44 5.25 4.06
C TRP A 107 -0.43 6.73 4.44
N LEU A 108 0.43 7.55 3.81
CA LEU A 108 0.62 8.96 4.13
C LEU A 108 0.56 9.83 2.87
N LYS A 109 -0.17 10.95 2.93
CA LYS A 109 -0.11 12.03 1.93
C LYS A 109 0.33 13.34 2.57
N PRO A 110 1.67 13.53 2.72
CA PRO A 110 2.23 14.65 3.47
C PRO A 110 2.04 15.99 2.73
N THR A 111 1.62 17.02 3.45
CA THR A 111 1.48 18.39 2.89
C THR A 111 2.55 19.36 3.39
N ASP A 112 3.34 18.94 4.39
CA ASP A 112 4.52 19.69 4.86
C ASP A 112 5.66 18.74 5.25
N LEU A 113 6.73 18.76 4.46
CA LEU A 113 7.94 17.97 4.69
C LEU A 113 9.03 18.73 5.49
N ASN A 114 8.76 19.97 5.91
CA ASN A 114 9.76 20.81 6.58
C ASN A 114 9.91 20.45 8.06
N GLY A 115 11.15 20.42 8.53
CA GLY A 115 11.47 20.18 9.94
C GLY A 115 11.21 18.74 10.35
N ASP A 116 10.64 18.58 11.55
CA ASP A 116 10.31 17.29 12.16
C ASP A 116 8.79 17.06 12.02
N LYS A 117 8.41 15.89 11.52
CA LYS A 117 7.02 15.45 11.29
C LYS A 117 6.86 13.99 11.69
N PHE A 118 6.81 13.75 13.00
CA PHE A 118 6.70 12.40 13.53
C PHE A 118 5.26 11.90 13.47
N PHE A 119 5.12 10.62 13.13
CA PHE A 119 3.84 9.96 13.00
C PHE A 119 3.66 8.93 14.10
N PHE A 120 4.45 7.86 14.10
CA PHE A 120 4.44 6.89 15.20
C PHE A 120 5.37 7.33 16.32
N GLY A 121 4.85 7.42 17.53
CA GLY A 121 5.68 7.66 18.71
C GLY A 121 5.07 7.11 19.98
N GLN A 122 5.60 7.57 21.11
CA GLN A 122 5.11 7.19 22.42
C GLN A 122 4.97 8.40 23.36
N THR A 123 4.21 8.25 24.45
CA THR A 123 3.90 9.34 25.37
C THR A 123 5.11 9.84 26.17
N SER A 124 6.18 9.06 26.31
CA SER A 124 7.42 9.49 26.98
C SER A 124 8.65 8.89 26.32
N GLN A 125 9.43 9.72 25.61
CA GLN A 125 10.75 9.45 24.99
C GLN A 125 10.96 8.04 24.43
N GLY A 126 11.22 7.85 23.14
CA GLY A 126 11.59 6.53 22.66
C GLY A 126 11.42 6.42 21.17
N ILE A 127 10.41 5.67 20.73
CA ILE A 127 10.00 5.59 19.33
C ILE A 127 9.49 6.96 18.87
N HIS A 128 9.93 7.39 17.70
CA HIS A 128 9.46 8.58 17.00
C HIS A 128 9.76 8.49 15.49
N ASN A 129 9.07 7.59 14.82
CA ASN A 129 9.20 7.37 13.38
C ASN A 129 8.31 8.36 12.61
N GLY A 130 8.70 8.72 11.40
CA GLY A 130 7.95 9.64 10.55
C GLY A 130 8.86 10.31 9.53
N ILE A 131 8.68 11.61 9.29
CA ILE A 131 9.44 12.37 8.30
C ILE A 131 10.34 13.40 8.99
N ARG A 132 11.58 13.52 8.51
CA ARG A 132 12.57 14.45 9.07
C ARG A 132 13.58 14.92 8.03
N ASN A 133 14.41 15.90 8.43
CA ASN A 133 15.60 16.33 7.70
C ASN A 133 15.29 16.83 6.28
N GLY A 134 14.14 17.48 6.13
CA GLY A 134 13.66 17.99 4.85
C GLY A 134 13.16 16.89 3.94
N GLY A 135 12.25 16.04 4.44
CA GLY A 135 11.53 15.06 3.61
C GLY A 135 12.13 13.68 3.49
N PHE A 136 12.91 13.17 4.45
CA PHE A 136 13.27 11.75 4.47
C PHE A 136 12.36 11.01 5.45
N LEU A 137 11.89 9.81 5.06
CA LEU A 137 11.40 8.86 6.07
C LEU A 137 12.50 8.62 7.10
N HIS A 138 12.10 8.48 8.36
CA HIS A 138 13.00 8.53 9.49
C HIS A 138 12.58 7.52 10.54
N GLN A 139 13.47 6.56 10.80
CA GLN A 139 13.33 5.66 11.95
C GLN A 139 14.10 6.25 13.11
N ALA A 140 13.44 6.55 14.23
CA ALA A 140 14.12 7.12 15.36
C ALA A 140 13.72 6.49 16.70
N HIS A 141 14.77 6.09 17.40
CA HIS A 141 14.78 5.70 18.80
C HIS A 141 15.54 6.80 19.54
N TRP A 142 15.11 7.22 20.72
CA TRP A 142 15.72 8.38 21.38
C TRP A 142 17.25 8.25 21.53
N GLY A 143 18.00 9.05 20.77
CA GLY A 143 19.47 9.01 20.72
C GLY A 143 20.08 8.07 19.66
N ALA A 144 19.25 7.50 18.79
CA ALA A 144 19.61 6.60 17.70
C ALA A 144 18.66 6.86 16.52
N ASP A 145 19.00 7.86 15.71
CA ASP A 145 18.17 8.43 14.66
C ASP A 145 18.73 8.03 13.29
N THR A 146 17.88 7.65 12.35
CA THR A 146 18.32 7.13 11.04
C THR A 146 17.37 7.58 9.93
N ASN A 147 17.91 8.20 8.89
CA ASN A 147 17.15 8.51 7.68
C ASN A 147 17.07 7.29 6.77
N GLY A 148 15.98 7.23 6.02
CA GLY A 148 15.91 6.53 4.75
C GLY A 148 16.85 7.12 3.68
N ALA A 149 16.92 6.47 2.53
CA ALA A 149 17.73 6.92 1.40
C ALA A 149 17.01 7.95 0.53
N THR A 150 15.68 7.85 0.42
CA THR A 150 14.88 8.63 -0.54
C THR A 150 14.38 9.94 0.06
N ASN A 151 14.49 11.02 -0.71
CA ASN A 151 13.93 12.32 -0.34
C ASN A 151 12.56 12.51 -1.00
N LEU A 152 11.53 12.60 -0.16
CA LEU A 152 10.14 12.74 -0.56
C LEU A 152 9.84 14.02 -1.34
N ASN A 153 10.62 15.10 -1.21
CA ASN A 153 10.40 16.29 -2.05
C ASN A 153 10.69 16.03 -3.53
N ASN A 154 11.49 15.03 -3.87
CA ASN A 154 11.73 14.65 -5.27
C ASN A 154 10.83 13.49 -5.68
N TYR A 155 10.56 12.58 -4.73
CA TYR A 155 9.72 11.41 -4.95
C TYR A 155 8.29 11.82 -5.30
N LEU A 156 7.67 12.63 -4.43
CA LEU A 156 6.29 13.07 -4.55
C LEU A 156 6.03 14.05 -5.72
N ASN A 157 7.07 14.49 -6.43
CA ASN A 157 6.86 15.29 -7.64
C ASN A 157 6.52 14.43 -8.86
N ASN A 158 6.73 13.11 -8.77
CA ASN A 158 6.42 12.14 -9.83
C ASN A 158 5.49 11.05 -9.28
N ASP A 159 4.64 11.43 -8.32
CA ASP A 159 3.70 10.55 -7.63
C ASP A 159 2.34 11.26 -7.71
N ASP A 160 1.47 10.75 -8.57
CA ASP A 160 0.34 11.52 -9.10
C ASP A 160 -0.78 11.67 -8.06
N ASP A 161 -0.96 10.68 -7.20
CA ASP A 161 -1.92 10.73 -6.09
C ASP A 161 -1.33 11.38 -4.83
N GLY A 162 0.00 11.48 -4.72
CA GLY A 162 0.76 12.02 -3.60
C GLY A 162 0.74 11.16 -2.33
N TRP A 163 0.26 9.92 -2.41
CA TRP A 163 0.21 8.95 -1.32
C TRP A 163 1.42 8.03 -1.36
N ILE A 164 2.00 7.79 -0.19
CA ILE A 164 3.04 6.79 -0.01
C ILE A 164 2.63 5.78 1.06
N HIS A 165 2.97 4.51 0.87
CA HIS A 165 3.00 3.53 1.94
C HIS A 165 4.37 3.59 2.65
N ALA A 166 4.36 3.94 3.93
CA ALA A 166 5.55 4.01 4.76
C ALA A 166 5.50 2.94 5.85
N ALA A 167 6.58 2.17 5.98
CA ALA A 167 6.71 1.20 7.07
C ALA A 167 8.08 1.22 7.75
N TRP A 168 8.09 0.81 9.01
CA TRP A 168 9.28 0.70 9.85
C TRP A 168 9.28 -0.61 10.61
N THR A 169 10.36 -1.38 10.50
CA THR A 169 10.55 -2.59 11.30
C THR A 169 11.78 -2.45 12.19
N TYR A 170 11.70 -3.00 13.40
CA TYR A 170 12.85 -3.17 14.29
C TYR A 170 12.83 -4.58 14.87
N ASP A 171 13.94 -5.29 14.69
CA ASP A 171 14.19 -6.60 15.29
C ASP A 171 15.12 -6.46 16.50
N GLY A 172 14.57 -6.59 17.71
CA GLY A 172 15.33 -6.53 18.96
C GLY A 172 16.29 -7.71 19.15
N ALA A 173 16.05 -8.86 18.49
CA ALA A 173 16.94 -10.01 18.62
C ALA A 173 18.26 -9.81 17.87
N SER A 174 18.23 -9.05 16.77
CA SER A 174 19.39 -8.78 15.91
C SER A 174 19.90 -7.33 15.97
N ASP A 175 19.19 -6.43 16.64
CA ASP A 175 19.43 -4.98 16.61
C ASP A 175 19.44 -4.45 15.18
N THR A 176 18.46 -4.87 14.36
CA THR A 176 18.33 -4.47 12.95
C THR A 176 17.09 -3.60 12.78
N GLY A 177 17.23 -2.47 12.10
CA GLY A 177 16.11 -1.63 11.67
C GLY A 177 15.98 -1.62 10.16
N LYS A 178 14.74 -1.50 9.67
CA LYS A 178 14.46 -1.20 8.27
C LYS A 178 13.43 -0.07 8.13
N ILE A 179 13.54 0.66 7.03
CA ILE A 179 12.60 1.67 6.55
C ILE A 179 12.15 1.22 5.17
N TYR A 180 10.84 1.26 4.93
CA TYR A 180 10.25 0.93 3.64
C TYR A 180 9.49 2.14 3.09
N LEU A 181 9.58 2.31 1.78
CA LEU A 181 8.81 3.27 0.99
C LEU A 181 8.17 2.48 -0.15
N ASP A 182 6.85 2.49 -0.22
CA ASP A 182 6.03 1.81 -1.22
C ASP A 182 6.44 0.34 -1.41
N GLY A 183 6.46 -0.38 -0.29
CA GLY A 183 6.80 -1.80 -0.21
C GLY A 183 8.29 -2.10 -0.32
N ASN A 184 9.09 -1.16 -0.83
CA ASN A 184 10.51 -1.34 -1.09
C ASN A 184 11.38 -0.92 0.09
N ILE A 185 12.48 -1.64 0.34
CA ILE A 185 13.46 -1.25 1.37
C ILE A 185 14.16 0.05 0.96
N ASP A 186 13.91 1.12 1.71
CA ASP A 186 14.58 2.41 1.56
C ASP A 186 15.85 2.50 2.44
N TRP A 187 15.87 1.79 3.57
CA TRP A 187 17.07 1.63 4.39
C TRP A 187 17.04 0.33 5.21
N GLU A 188 18.20 -0.28 5.42
CA GLU A 188 18.41 -1.40 6.33
C GLU A 188 19.77 -1.26 7.04
N GLY A 189 19.81 -1.58 8.33
CA GLY A 189 21.08 -1.75 9.03
C GLY A 189 20.97 -1.84 10.54
N ASN A 190 22.13 -1.80 11.19
CA ASN A 190 22.20 -1.85 12.65
C ASN A 190 21.47 -0.67 13.28
N LYS A 191 20.65 -0.96 14.30
CA LYS A 191 19.81 -0.01 15.01
C LYS A 191 19.87 -0.29 16.51
N ASN A 192 20.19 0.72 17.31
CA ASN A 192 20.13 0.58 18.76
C ASN A 192 18.67 0.46 19.22
N PRO A 193 18.36 -0.28 20.30
CA PRO A 193 17.01 -0.49 20.78
C PRO A 193 16.27 0.79 21.15
N PRO A 194 14.93 0.82 21.00
CA PRO A 194 14.12 1.89 21.54
C PRO A 194 14.19 1.91 23.07
N ASN A 195 13.78 3.04 23.65
CA ASN A 195 13.85 3.25 25.10
C ASN A 195 12.65 4.06 25.62
N GLY A 196 12.71 4.45 26.89
CA GLY A 196 11.67 5.17 27.62
C GLY A 196 10.45 4.33 27.94
N SER A 197 9.25 4.91 27.85
CA SER A 197 8.04 4.29 28.38
C SER A 197 6.74 4.92 27.87
N GLY A 198 5.61 4.31 28.22
CA GLY A 198 4.29 4.91 28.08
C GLY A 198 3.46 4.20 27.01
N ASN A 199 2.54 4.93 26.42
CA ASN A 199 1.61 4.40 25.44
C ASN A 199 1.98 4.83 24.03
N LEU A 200 1.55 4.06 23.04
CA LEU A 200 1.66 4.44 21.63
C LEU A 200 0.81 5.69 21.36
N ILE A 201 1.36 6.58 20.54
CA ILE A 201 0.65 7.73 19.97
C ILE A 201 0.89 7.78 18.46
N ILE A 202 -0.10 8.31 17.75
CA ILE A 202 -0.11 8.53 16.31
C ILE A 202 -0.23 10.04 16.05
N GLY A 203 0.57 10.54 15.12
CA GLY A 203 0.70 11.96 14.81
C GLY A 203 1.73 12.72 15.66
N GLY A 204 2.64 12.06 16.39
CA GLY A 204 3.71 12.78 17.11
C GLY A 204 4.62 11.93 17.98
N ARG A 205 5.44 12.60 18.81
CA ARG A 205 6.37 11.94 19.77
C ARG A 205 6.38 12.59 21.14
N ASP A 206 6.81 11.87 22.18
CA ASP A 206 7.07 12.41 23.53
C ASP A 206 5.89 13.24 24.07
N GLY A 207 4.69 12.66 24.00
CA GLY A 207 3.43 13.34 24.37
C GLY A 207 2.82 14.20 23.25
N GLY A 208 3.29 14.04 22.02
CA GLY A 208 2.71 14.63 20.80
C GLY A 208 3.40 15.91 20.30
N GLY A 209 4.69 16.08 20.54
CA GLY A 209 5.47 17.17 19.95
C GLY A 209 5.91 16.85 18.51
N TYR A 210 6.00 17.88 17.67
CA TYR A 210 6.52 17.83 16.30
C TYR A 210 5.76 16.82 15.41
N GLY A 211 4.43 16.90 15.45
CA GLY A 211 3.54 15.98 14.79
C GLY A 211 3.47 16.14 13.28
N TYR A 212 2.92 15.10 12.68
CA TYR A 212 2.68 15.00 11.24
C TYR A 212 1.65 16.02 10.75
N VAL A 213 1.77 16.38 9.47
CA VAL A 213 0.87 17.30 8.76
C VAL A 213 0.59 16.75 7.37
N GLY A 214 -0.66 16.37 7.11
CA GLY A 214 -1.06 15.64 5.90
C GLY A 214 -2.24 14.71 6.18
N LEU A 215 -2.59 13.91 5.19
CA LEU A 215 -3.56 12.82 5.33
C LEU A 215 -2.83 11.53 5.70
N ALA A 216 -3.51 10.65 6.41
CA ALA A 216 -3.04 9.32 6.70
C ALA A 216 -4.19 8.33 6.66
N ASP A 217 -3.89 7.11 6.27
CA ASP A 217 -4.85 6.01 6.17
C ASP A 217 -4.20 4.68 6.54
N ASP A 218 -5.03 3.66 6.77
CA ASP A 218 -4.60 2.28 6.96
C ASP A 218 -3.46 2.11 8.00
N ILE A 219 -3.66 2.65 9.19
CA ILE A 219 -2.61 2.68 10.23
C ILE A 219 -2.60 1.36 10.98
N ALA A 220 -1.48 0.65 10.95
CA ALA A 220 -1.36 -0.64 11.64
C ALA A 220 -0.04 -0.82 12.37
N MET A 221 -0.07 -1.75 13.33
CA MET A 221 1.09 -2.10 14.16
C MET A 221 1.10 -3.58 14.49
N TRP A 222 2.30 -4.16 14.53
CA TRP A 222 2.58 -5.49 15.06
C TRP A 222 3.69 -5.41 16.11
N ASP A 223 3.65 -6.30 17.10
CA ASP A 223 4.72 -6.51 18.09
C ASP A 223 5.77 -7.53 17.62
N GLU A 224 5.82 -7.76 16.31
CA GLU A 224 6.79 -8.59 15.60
C GLU A 224 7.26 -7.93 14.29
N VAL A 225 8.29 -8.51 13.69
CA VAL A 225 8.83 -8.04 12.40
C VAL A 225 8.13 -8.78 11.28
N LEU A 226 7.41 -8.03 10.45
CA LEU A 226 6.84 -8.57 9.21
C LEU A 226 7.95 -8.87 8.21
N SER A 227 7.68 -9.84 7.32
CA SER A 227 8.59 -10.16 6.23
C SER A 227 8.57 -9.05 5.17
N ASP A 228 9.64 -8.93 4.37
CA ASP A 228 9.70 -7.92 3.31
C ASP A 228 8.53 -8.06 2.33
N GLY A 229 8.16 -9.29 1.97
CA GLY A 229 6.99 -9.55 1.12
C GLY A 229 5.68 -9.12 1.78
N ALA A 230 5.51 -9.30 3.09
CA ALA A 230 4.29 -8.84 3.77
C ALA A 230 4.17 -7.31 3.78
N ILE A 231 5.30 -6.59 3.86
CA ILE A 231 5.31 -5.12 3.72
C ILE A 231 4.99 -4.69 2.29
N GLU A 232 5.46 -5.45 1.30
CA GLU A 232 5.11 -5.26 -0.11
C GLU A 232 3.61 -5.47 -0.32
N GLU A 233 3.00 -6.55 0.18
CA GLU A 233 1.54 -6.77 0.12
C GLU A 233 0.74 -5.60 0.72
N LEU A 234 1.16 -5.07 1.88
CA LEU A 234 0.50 -3.91 2.50
C LEU A 234 0.59 -2.65 1.62
N ALA A 235 1.72 -2.44 0.95
CA ALA A 235 1.90 -1.35 -0.02
C ALA A 235 1.08 -1.57 -1.31
N ASN A 236 0.67 -2.81 -1.55
CA ASN A 236 -0.13 -3.24 -2.68
C ASN A 236 -1.65 -3.21 -2.37
N GLY A 237 -2.04 -2.67 -1.22
CA GLY A 237 -3.43 -2.54 -0.82
C GLY A 237 -4.01 -3.78 -0.13
N ALA A 238 -3.17 -4.74 0.29
CA ALA A 238 -3.61 -5.82 1.16
C ALA A 238 -3.99 -5.26 2.54
N SER A 239 -5.07 -5.78 3.12
CA SER A 239 -5.55 -5.27 4.41
C SER A 239 -4.64 -5.67 5.57
N PRO A 240 -4.30 -4.75 6.49
CA PRO A 240 -3.60 -5.08 7.72
C PRO A 240 -4.32 -6.05 8.63
N SER A 241 -5.66 -6.16 8.58
CA SER A 241 -6.44 -7.08 9.39
C SER A 241 -7.48 -7.80 8.55
N GLY A 242 -7.68 -9.10 8.77
CA GLY A 242 -8.60 -9.90 7.95
C GLY A 242 -8.00 -10.39 6.64
N ALA A 243 -6.78 -9.99 6.28
CA ALA A 243 -5.98 -10.70 5.30
C ALA A 243 -5.35 -11.95 5.95
N SER A 244 -6.18 -12.93 6.29
CA SER A 244 -5.77 -14.27 5.91
C SER A 244 -5.58 -14.21 4.40
N GLN A 245 -4.45 -14.68 3.88
CA GLN A 245 -4.38 -15.18 2.50
C GLN A 245 -5.14 -16.51 2.40
N GLU A 246 -6.28 -16.56 3.08
CA GLU A 246 -7.31 -17.51 2.76
C GLU A 246 -7.79 -17.08 1.37
N ASP A 247 -7.71 -18.06 0.51
CA ASP A 247 -8.16 -18.08 -0.86
C ASP A 247 -9.03 -19.34 -0.83
N ASP A 248 -10.19 -19.19 -0.19
CA ASP A 248 -11.04 -20.32 0.23
C ASP A 248 -11.61 -21.05 -1.00
N ASP A 249 -11.68 -20.37 -2.14
CA ASP A 249 -12.12 -20.91 -3.42
C ASP A 249 -10.97 -21.32 -4.38
N GLU A 250 -9.72 -21.04 -4.00
CA GLU A 250 -8.45 -21.44 -4.64
C GLU A 250 -8.26 -20.86 -6.06
N ASP A 251 -8.70 -19.62 -6.29
CA ASP A 251 -8.65 -18.96 -7.60
C ASP A 251 -7.44 -18.02 -7.78
N GLY A 252 -6.73 -17.71 -6.69
CA GLY A 252 -5.55 -16.86 -6.62
C GLY A 252 -5.79 -15.47 -6.04
N LEU A 253 -7.04 -15.05 -5.84
CA LEU A 253 -7.40 -13.82 -5.16
C LEU A 253 -7.53 -14.06 -3.65
N PRO A 254 -7.10 -13.13 -2.79
CA PRO A 254 -7.37 -13.24 -1.37
C PRO A 254 -8.86 -12.98 -1.06
N ASP A 255 -9.44 -13.76 -0.15
CA ASP A 255 -10.85 -13.60 0.25
C ASP A 255 -11.20 -12.15 0.62
N SER A 256 -10.30 -11.49 1.37
CA SER A 256 -10.47 -10.08 1.77
C SER A 256 -10.50 -9.09 0.60
N TYR A 257 -9.82 -9.39 -0.50
CA TYR A 257 -9.83 -8.58 -1.72
C TYR A 257 -11.19 -8.69 -2.41
N GLU A 258 -11.71 -9.91 -2.55
CA GLU A 258 -12.98 -10.18 -3.19
C GLU A 258 -14.16 -9.67 -2.36
N GLU A 259 -14.20 -9.98 -1.06
CA GLU A 259 -15.24 -9.50 -0.15
C GLU A 259 -15.31 -7.96 -0.13
N ARG A 260 -14.17 -7.27 -0.27
CA ARG A 260 -14.14 -5.80 -0.36
C ARG A 260 -14.80 -5.27 -1.62
N LEU A 261 -14.53 -5.88 -2.78
CA LEU A 261 -14.94 -5.34 -4.07
C LEU A 261 -16.35 -5.77 -4.47
N VAL A 262 -16.72 -7.01 -4.14
CA VAL A 262 -17.96 -7.65 -4.61
C VAL A 262 -18.76 -8.33 -3.50
N ASP A 263 -18.37 -8.20 -2.22
CA ASP A 263 -19.13 -8.69 -1.05
C ASP A 263 -19.34 -10.24 -1.05
N ASN A 264 -18.51 -10.99 -1.80
CA ASN A 264 -18.49 -12.46 -1.87
C ASN A 264 -17.20 -12.99 -2.55
N LEU A 265 -16.98 -14.31 -2.50
CA LEU A 265 -15.83 -15.04 -3.07
C LEU A 265 -16.14 -15.75 -4.42
N GLU A 266 -17.22 -15.38 -5.12
CA GLU A 266 -17.63 -16.08 -6.36
C GLU A 266 -17.65 -15.15 -7.59
N ASP A 267 -17.69 -13.84 -7.36
CA ASP A 267 -17.93 -12.84 -8.38
C ASP A 267 -16.64 -12.44 -9.11
N LEU A 268 -15.56 -12.17 -8.37
CA LEU A 268 -14.22 -12.12 -8.96
C LEU A 268 -13.74 -13.58 -9.08
N ASN A 269 -13.13 -13.92 -10.19
CA ASN A 269 -12.61 -15.27 -10.41
C ASN A 269 -11.22 -15.16 -11.00
N GLY A 270 -10.16 -15.15 -10.20
CA GLY A 270 -8.81 -14.74 -10.60
C GLY A 270 -8.38 -15.22 -12.00
N ASN A 271 -8.60 -16.50 -12.31
CA ASN A 271 -8.25 -17.11 -13.62
C ASN A 271 -9.46 -17.56 -14.47
N GLY A 272 -10.64 -17.00 -14.21
CA GLY A 272 -11.88 -17.34 -14.90
C GLY A 272 -11.74 -17.27 -16.42
N VAL A 273 -12.33 -18.24 -17.13
CA VAL A 273 -12.15 -18.43 -18.59
C VAL A 273 -13.18 -17.66 -19.44
N GLY A 274 -13.87 -16.67 -18.85
CA GLY A 274 -14.88 -15.86 -19.50
C GLY A 274 -14.28 -14.59 -20.12
N PRO A 275 -14.77 -14.12 -21.28
CA PRO A 275 -14.24 -12.90 -21.93
C PRO A 275 -14.76 -11.59 -21.30
N GLY A 276 -15.19 -11.64 -20.03
CA GLY A 276 -15.92 -10.55 -19.36
C GLY A 276 -17.16 -10.01 -20.09
N PRO A 277 -17.84 -8.99 -19.53
CA PRO A 277 -17.87 -8.67 -18.11
C PRO A 277 -18.82 -9.58 -17.31
N GLY A 278 -18.61 -9.66 -16.00
CA GLY A 278 -19.58 -10.10 -15.00
C GLY A 278 -19.07 -11.15 -14.02
N SER A 279 -19.85 -11.38 -12.96
CA SER A 279 -19.62 -12.41 -11.94
C SER A 279 -19.14 -13.76 -12.51
N GLY A 280 -18.00 -14.23 -12.01
CA GLY A 280 -17.37 -15.50 -12.33
C GLY A 280 -16.75 -15.58 -13.73
N THR A 281 -16.56 -14.46 -14.44
CA THR A 281 -15.88 -14.47 -15.75
C THR A 281 -14.37 -14.50 -15.63
N GLY A 282 -13.79 -13.94 -14.56
CA GLY A 282 -12.35 -13.72 -14.44
C GLY A 282 -11.82 -12.52 -15.19
N ASP A 283 -12.69 -11.57 -15.47
CA ASP A 283 -12.50 -10.31 -16.20
C ASP A 283 -13.81 -9.56 -15.93
N PHE A 284 -13.99 -9.13 -14.67
CA PHE A 284 -15.30 -8.79 -14.14
C PHE A 284 -15.89 -7.54 -14.82
N ASP A 285 -15.06 -6.58 -15.21
CA ASP A 285 -15.49 -5.37 -15.91
C ASP A 285 -15.38 -5.43 -17.44
N GLY A 286 -14.74 -6.47 -18.00
CA GLY A 286 -14.67 -6.72 -19.44
C GLY A 286 -13.68 -5.83 -20.18
N ASP A 287 -12.60 -5.41 -19.54
CA ASP A 287 -11.54 -4.60 -20.15
C ASP A 287 -10.47 -5.43 -20.88
N GLY A 288 -10.39 -6.72 -20.55
CA GLY A 288 -9.46 -7.69 -21.13
C GLY A 288 -8.24 -8.04 -20.26
N LEU A 289 -8.11 -7.44 -19.06
CA LEU A 289 -7.30 -7.94 -17.96
C LEU A 289 -8.12 -8.97 -17.17
N THR A 290 -7.42 -9.89 -16.51
CA THR A 290 -8.09 -10.81 -15.59
C THR A 290 -8.15 -10.21 -14.20
N ASP A 291 -9.15 -10.59 -13.40
CA ASP A 291 -9.27 -10.11 -12.01
C ASP A 291 -7.95 -10.34 -11.23
N LEU A 292 -7.21 -11.42 -11.56
CA LEU A 292 -5.88 -11.69 -11.00
C LEU A 292 -4.77 -10.82 -11.59
N ASP A 293 -4.76 -10.53 -12.89
CA ASP A 293 -3.78 -9.60 -13.48
C ASP A 293 -3.95 -8.19 -12.89
N GLU A 294 -5.19 -7.78 -12.64
CA GLU A 294 -5.51 -6.51 -12.00
C GLU A 294 -5.05 -6.47 -10.54
N TYR A 295 -5.18 -7.60 -9.84
CA TYR A 295 -4.66 -7.75 -8.48
C TYR A 295 -3.12 -7.84 -8.42
N GLU A 296 -2.47 -8.67 -9.25
CA GLU A 296 -1.04 -8.99 -9.13
C GLU A 296 -0.15 -8.03 -9.94
N GLU A 297 -0.53 -7.67 -11.16
CA GLU A 297 0.36 -7.08 -12.18
C GLU A 297 0.10 -5.59 -12.43
N THR A 298 -1.14 -5.18 -12.71
CA THR A 298 -1.46 -3.79 -13.09
C THR A 298 -1.94 -2.93 -11.92
N ARG A 299 -2.46 -3.56 -10.85
CA ARG A 299 -2.98 -2.88 -9.65
C ARG A 299 -4.18 -1.99 -9.91
N THR A 300 -4.90 -2.34 -10.97
CA THR A 300 -6.13 -1.68 -11.39
C THR A 300 -7.33 -2.29 -10.68
N ASN A 301 -8.50 -1.70 -10.89
CA ASN A 301 -9.70 -2.08 -10.18
C ASN A 301 -10.59 -2.99 -11.04
N PRO A 302 -10.78 -4.27 -10.70
CA PRO A 302 -11.48 -5.25 -11.55
C PRO A 302 -12.98 -5.00 -11.70
N ILE A 303 -13.52 -4.03 -10.97
CA ILE A 303 -14.90 -3.57 -11.14
C ILE A 303 -15.01 -2.28 -11.97
N LYS A 304 -13.91 -1.80 -12.55
CA LYS A 304 -13.79 -0.56 -13.32
C LYS A 304 -12.85 -0.73 -14.51
N LYS A 305 -13.45 -0.78 -15.71
CA LYS A 305 -12.76 -0.86 -17.00
C LYS A 305 -11.74 0.25 -17.30
N ASP A 306 -11.70 1.30 -16.48
CA ASP A 306 -10.94 2.54 -16.64
C ASP A 306 -10.74 3.05 -15.20
N THR A 307 -9.60 2.71 -14.61
CA THR A 307 -9.34 2.87 -13.17
C THR A 307 -9.09 4.34 -12.80
N ASP A 308 -8.32 5.05 -13.62
CA ASP A 308 -7.93 6.45 -13.42
C ASP A 308 -8.90 7.46 -14.07
N GLU A 309 -9.88 6.97 -14.83
CA GLU A 309 -11.00 7.71 -15.42
C GLU A 309 -10.58 8.73 -16.49
N ASP A 310 -9.52 8.42 -17.23
CA ASP A 310 -8.94 9.26 -18.28
C ASP A 310 -9.62 9.07 -19.67
N GLY A 311 -10.36 7.97 -19.83
CA GLY A 311 -11.09 7.58 -21.04
C GLY A 311 -10.46 6.46 -21.87
N LEU A 312 -9.29 5.96 -21.48
CA LEU A 312 -8.74 4.69 -21.93
C LEU A 312 -9.32 3.55 -21.10
N SER A 313 -8.71 2.39 -21.15
CA SER A 313 -9.18 1.24 -20.39
C SER A 313 -7.97 0.46 -19.99
N ASP A 314 -7.94 -0.04 -18.77
CA ASP A 314 -6.71 -0.52 -18.17
C ASP A 314 -6.00 -1.57 -19.05
N GLY A 315 -6.76 -2.49 -19.66
CA GLY A 315 -6.24 -3.49 -20.59
C GLY A 315 -5.63 -2.98 -21.90
N VAL A 316 -5.75 -1.70 -22.26
CA VAL A 316 -5.00 -1.09 -23.38
C VAL A 316 -3.74 -0.35 -22.93
N GLU A 317 -3.60 -0.08 -21.64
CA GLU A 317 -2.53 0.70 -21.04
C GLU A 317 -1.50 -0.25 -20.45
N THR A 318 -0.26 -0.15 -20.95
CA THR A 318 0.73 -1.22 -20.72
C THR A 318 1.85 -0.80 -19.78
N ASN A 319 1.83 0.46 -19.33
CA ASN A 319 2.86 1.09 -18.52
C ASN A 319 4.29 0.81 -19.03
N THR A 320 4.46 0.81 -20.35
CA THR A 320 5.76 0.57 -21.00
C THR A 320 6.49 1.85 -21.36
N GLY A 321 5.78 2.98 -21.37
CA GLY A 321 6.24 4.27 -21.90
C GLY A 321 6.48 4.26 -23.42
N GLU A 322 6.06 3.20 -24.14
CA GLU A 322 6.20 3.09 -25.59
C GLU A 322 4.83 2.91 -26.26
N TRP A 323 4.43 3.92 -27.04
CA TRP A 323 3.25 3.80 -27.90
C TRP A 323 3.46 2.73 -28.98
N VAL A 324 2.63 1.68 -28.96
CA VAL A 324 2.60 0.64 -29.98
C VAL A 324 1.34 0.77 -30.85
N SER A 325 0.17 0.89 -30.23
CA SER A 325 -1.14 1.03 -30.91
C SER A 325 -2.25 1.40 -29.93
N ILE A 326 -3.48 1.64 -30.42
CA ILE A 326 -4.64 1.90 -29.55
C ILE A 326 -5.04 0.76 -28.60
N ASN A 327 -4.44 -0.44 -28.75
CA ASN A 327 -4.63 -1.55 -27.83
C ASN A 327 -3.37 -1.83 -26.97
N SER A 328 -2.40 -0.91 -26.99
CA SER A 328 -1.12 -0.99 -26.26
C SER A 328 -0.51 0.41 -26.34
N THR A 329 -1.08 1.30 -25.53
CA THR A 329 -0.82 2.74 -25.56
C THR A 329 0.54 3.09 -24.94
N GLY A 330 0.97 2.29 -23.97
CA GLY A 330 2.21 2.51 -23.23
C GLY A 330 2.05 3.42 -22.01
N THR A 331 0.88 4.03 -21.86
CA THR A 331 0.44 4.83 -20.70
C THR A 331 0.24 3.95 -19.48
N ASP A 332 0.23 4.58 -18.30
CA ASP A 332 0.05 3.95 -17.00
C ASP A 332 -1.44 3.94 -16.61
N PRO A 333 -2.09 2.76 -16.47
CA PRO A 333 -3.53 2.67 -16.16
C PRO A 333 -3.95 3.24 -14.80
N LEU A 334 -3.00 3.72 -13.99
CA LEU A 334 -3.23 4.34 -12.70
C LEU A 334 -2.95 5.85 -12.70
N ASN A 335 -2.54 6.40 -13.84
CA ASN A 335 -2.25 7.82 -13.98
C ASN A 335 -2.85 8.37 -15.28
N ALA A 336 -3.89 9.19 -15.09
CA ALA A 336 -4.65 9.79 -16.17
C ALA A 336 -3.85 10.76 -17.07
N ASP A 337 -2.63 11.16 -16.69
CA ASP A 337 -1.70 12.03 -17.44
C ASP A 337 -0.26 11.48 -17.25
N SER A 338 0.05 10.41 -17.98
CA SER A 338 1.28 9.61 -17.82
C SER A 338 2.56 10.41 -18.00
N ASP A 339 2.54 11.41 -18.88
CA ASP A 339 3.73 12.19 -19.24
C ASP A 339 3.78 13.58 -18.56
N ASN A 340 2.75 13.91 -17.79
CA ASN A 340 2.61 15.09 -16.95
C ASN A 340 2.59 16.42 -17.72
N ASP A 341 2.00 16.43 -18.91
CA ASP A 341 1.89 17.63 -19.75
C ASP A 341 0.58 18.42 -19.55
N ASN A 342 -0.32 17.92 -18.69
CA ASN A 342 -1.67 18.40 -18.37
C ASN A 342 -2.77 18.07 -19.40
N LEU A 343 -2.50 17.20 -20.36
CA LEU A 343 -3.50 16.52 -21.17
C LEU A 343 -3.76 15.13 -20.58
N LEU A 344 -4.98 14.60 -20.74
CA LEU A 344 -5.27 13.24 -20.31
C LEU A 344 -4.89 12.27 -21.42
N ASP A 345 -4.35 11.10 -21.09
CA ASP A 345 -3.86 10.14 -22.08
C ASP A 345 -5.00 9.72 -23.05
N GLY A 346 -6.22 9.58 -22.56
CA GLY A 346 -7.42 9.29 -23.35
C GLY A 346 -7.87 10.39 -24.33
N VAL A 347 -7.30 11.59 -24.22
CA VAL A 347 -7.56 12.74 -25.12
C VAL A 347 -6.45 12.90 -26.16
N GLU A 348 -5.26 12.37 -25.90
CA GLU A 348 -4.09 12.47 -26.74
C GLU A 348 -4.27 11.85 -28.13
N ASN A 349 -3.58 12.41 -29.13
CA ASN A 349 -3.60 11.89 -30.50
C ASN A 349 -2.21 11.41 -30.95
N PRO A 350 -1.90 10.11 -30.80
CA PRO A 350 -0.57 9.54 -31.03
C PRO A 350 -0.12 9.53 -32.50
N ASP A 351 -1.01 9.87 -33.44
CA ASP A 351 -0.66 10.01 -34.86
C ASP A 351 -0.07 11.41 -35.20
N LEU A 352 -0.08 12.36 -34.25
CA LEU A 352 0.46 13.71 -34.45
C LEU A 352 1.92 13.83 -33.95
N PRO A 353 2.78 14.62 -34.63
CA PRO A 353 4.13 14.87 -34.15
C PRO A 353 4.13 15.85 -32.96
N TYR A 354 5.05 15.63 -32.03
CA TYR A 354 5.35 16.59 -30.96
C TYR A 354 5.71 18.01 -31.52
N SER A 355 5.22 19.05 -30.84
CA SER A 355 5.12 20.47 -31.14
C SER A 355 5.19 21.27 -29.83
N GLU A 356 6.39 21.76 -29.53
CA GLU A 356 6.69 22.61 -28.36
C GLU A 356 5.85 23.90 -28.26
N ASP A 357 5.13 24.28 -29.32
CA ASP A 357 4.34 25.52 -29.40
C ASP A 357 2.83 25.31 -29.10
N ASP A 358 2.35 24.07 -28.92
CA ASP A 358 0.92 23.75 -28.78
C ASP A 358 0.66 22.51 -27.89
N PRO A 359 1.01 22.54 -26.59
CA PRO A 359 0.96 21.38 -25.71
C PRO A 359 -0.45 20.79 -25.51
N GLU A 360 -1.52 21.60 -25.64
CA GLU A 360 -2.90 21.14 -25.39
C GLU A 360 -3.50 20.26 -26.52
N ASP A 361 -2.82 20.11 -27.65
CA ASP A 361 -3.28 19.39 -28.86
C ASP A 361 -2.27 18.30 -29.30
N GLN A 362 -1.45 17.85 -28.36
CA GLN A 362 -0.30 16.96 -28.57
C GLN A 362 -0.63 15.52 -28.12
N PRO A 363 0.14 14.53 -28.61
CA PRO A 363 0.11 13.22 -27.97
C PRO A 363 0.84 13.25 -26.64
#